data_AF-A0A933JQT0-F1
#
_entry.id   AF-A0A933JQT0-F1
#
_cell.length_a   1.000
_cell.length_b   1.000
_cell.length_c   1.000
_cell.angle_alpha   90.00
_cell.angle_beta   90.00
_cell.angle_gamma   90.00
#
_symmetry.space_group_name_H-M   'P 1'
#
loop_
_entity.id
_entity.type
_entity.pdbx_description
1 polymer ?
#
loop_
_entity_poly.entity_id
_entity_poly.type
_entity_poly.pdbx_seq_one_letter_code
_entity_poly.pdbx_strand_id
1 'polypeptide(L)'
;MIRWNSLKQSGQKVALASGLVVLGSSSLALGRGIDDCQLAWGQAVRSYLTQNRTKGPEDATWKAACEKEQSGDKEGARIEAISIGAEALAKLDNRGCQGFLKAYVEASSPERICEAAAANKGDEVRKLVKDSAPPAPTKRKK
;
A
#
# COMPACT_ATOMS: atom_id res chain seq x y z
N MET A 1 -27.71 57.23 -9.88
CA MET A 1 -28.91 56.47 -9.47
C MET A 1 -28.48 55.06 -9.10
N ILE A 2 -28.67 54.67 -7.84
CA ILE A 2 -28.27 53.38 -7.26
C ILE A 2 -29.54 52.55 -7.04
N ARG A 3 -29.55 51.30 -7.51
CA ARG A 3 -30.48 50.21 -7.14
C ARG A 3 -29.64 48.92 -7.28
N TRP A 4 -29.06 48.35 -6.22
CA TRP A 4 -29.71 47.52 -5.19
C TRP A 4 -30.87 46.70 -5.77
N ASN A 5 -30.58 45.45 -6.13
CA ASN A 5 -31.61 44.42 -6.11
C ASN A 5 -31.21 43.35 -5.11
N SER A 6 -31.97 43.39 -4.03
CA SER A 6 -31.87 42.57 -2.85
C SER A 6 -32.55 41.23 -3.10
N LEU A 7 -32.01 40.23 -2.40
CA LEU A 7 -32.55 38.91 -2.12
C LEU A 7 -34.08 38.85 -2.04
N LYS A 8 -34.65 37.82 -2.70
CA LYS A 8 -35.91 37.24 -2.25
C LYS A 8 -35.75 35.73 -2.08
N GLN A 9 -35.53 35.37 -0.81
CA GLN A 9 -35.81 34.05 -0.24
C GLN A 9 -37.21 33.59 -0.65
N SER A 10 -37.31 32.34 -1.12
CA SER A 10 -38.54 31.55 -0.96
C SER A 10 -38.10 30.16 -0.53
N GLY A 11 -38.48 29.81 0.69
CA GLY A 11 -38.06 28.59 1.36
C GLY A 11 -38.72 27.35 0.75
N GLN A 12 -37.91 26.32 0.58
CA GLN A 12 -38.40 24.95 0.62
C GLN A 12 -37.57 24.21 1.68
N LYS A 13 -38.23 23.96 2.81
CA LYS A 13 -37.74 23.07 3.85
C LYS A 13 -37.85 21.65 3.29
N VAL A 14 -36.72 21.04 2.97
CA VAL A 14 -36.62 19.58 2.92
C VAL A 14 -35.53 19.20 3.90
N ALA A 15 -35.97 18.70 5.05
CA ALA A 15 -35.13 17.98 5.97
C ALA A 15 -34.66 16.69 5.27
N LEU A 16 -33.42 16.69 4.82
CA LEU A 16 -32.64 15.48 4.52
C LEU A 16 -31.50 15.51 5.54
N ALA A 17 -31.74 14.95 6.71
CA ALA A 17 -31.35 13.57 7.00
C ALA A 17 -29.83 13.39 6.83
N SER A 18 -29.16 13.44 7.97
CA SER A 18 -27.89 12.80 8.29
C SER A 18 -27.35 11.86 7.21
N GLY A 19 -26.19 12.21 6.66
CA GLY A 19 -25.46 11.36 5.72
C GLY A 19 -23.97 11.69 5.63
N LEU A 20 -23.39 12.22 6.71
CA LEU A 20 -21.94 12.40 6.82
C LEU A 20 -21.29 11.10 7.27
N VAL A 21 -21.12 10.11 6.38
CA VAL A 21 -20.11 9.03 6.47
C VAL A 21 -20.01 8.37 5.10
N VAL A 22 -18.90 8.56 4.39
CA VAL A 22 -18.01 7.44 4.01
C VAL A 22 -16.58 7.97 4.11
N LEU A 23 -16.01 7.80 5.30
CA LEU A 23 -14.57 7.68 5.46
C LEU A 23 -14.10 6.57 4.52
N GLY A 24 -13.36 6.95 3.47
CA GLY A 24 -12.72 6.00 2.56
C GLY A 24 -11.73 5.11 3.30
N SER A 25 -12.24 3.97 3.77
CA SER A 25 -11.61 2.66 3.80
C SER A 25 -10.17 2.57 4.32
N SER A 26 -9.88 3.14 5.49
CA SER A 26 -8.59 2.95 6.18
C SER A 26 -8.60 1.87 7.28
N SER A 27 -9.61 0.99 7.34
CA SER A 27 -9.80 0.11 8.52
C SER A 27 -10.32 -1.30 8.20
N LEU A 28 -9.62 -2.09 7.38
CA LEU A 28 -9.86 -3.55 7.27
C LEU A 28 -8.54 -4.32 7.33
N ALA A 29 -7.89 -4.30 8.49
CA ALA A 29 -6.70 -5.11 8.78
C ALA A 29 -6.95 -6.15 9.89
N LEU A 30 -8.19 -6.67 9.98
CA LEU A 30 -8.48 -7.88 10.74
C LEU A 30 -9.45 -8.74 9.93
N GLY A 31 -8.98 -9.90 9.49
CA GLY A 31 -9.82 -10.89 8.83
C GLY A 31 -9.68 -10.93 7.31
N ARG A 32 -8.56 -10.49 6.74
CA ARG A 32 -8.25 -10.81 5.34
C ARG A 32 -7.81 -12.27 5.27
N GLY A 33 -8.49 -13.07 4.43
CA GLY A 33 -8.00 -14.41 4.11
C GLY A 33 -6.62 -14.33 3.45
N ILE A 34 -5.94 -15.47 3.34
CA ILE A 34 -4.65 -15.54 2.64
C ILE A 34 -4.76 -14.95 1.23
N ASP A 35 -5.87 -15.19 0.53
CA ASP A 35 -6.14 -14.64 -0.81
C ASP A 35 -6.32 -13.11 -0.82
N ASP A 36 -7.02 -12.55 0.18
CA ASP A 36 -7.17 -11.09 0.30
C ASP A 36 -5.84 -10.39 0.58
N CYS A 37 -4.98 -11.01 1.40
CA CYS A 37 -3.64 -10.52 1.68
C CYS A 37 -2.78 -10.53 0.41
N GLN A 38 -2.80 -11.65 -0.34
CA GLN A 38 -2.10 -11.78 -1.61
C GLN A 38 -2.55 -10.73 -2.62
N LEU A 39 -3.86 -10.58 -2.78
CA LEU A 39 -4.46 -9.60 -3.69
C LEU A 39 -4.09 -8.17 -3.30
N ALA A 40 -4.11 -7.83 -2.00
CA ALA A 40 -3.77 -6.50 -1.52
C ALA A 40 -2.31 -6.14 -1.86
N TRP A 41 -1.37 -7.06 -1.61
CA TRP A 41 0.04 -6.85 -1.96
C TRP A 41 0.26 -6.80 -3.47
N GLY A 42 -0.35 -7.71 -4.23
CA GLY A 42 -0.25 -7.72 -5.68
C GLY A 42 -0.78 -6.43 -6.32
N GLN A 43 -1.93 -5.93 -5.85
CA GLN A 43 -2.48 -4.65 -6.30
C GLN A 43 -1.56 -3.47 -5.92
N ALA A 44 -1.06 -3.44 -4.68
CA ALA A 44 -0.15 -2.41 -4.23
C ALA A 44 1.09 -2.35 -5.14
N VAL A 45 1.77 -3.48 -5.35
CA VAL A 45 2.97 -3.55 -6.17
C VAL A 45 2.71 -3.21 -7.63
N ARG A 46 1.63 -3.74 -8.24
CA ARG A 46 1.27 -3.43 -9.63
C ARG A 46 0.94 -1.95 -9.84
N SER A 47 0.43 -1.25 -8.82
CA SER A 47 0.12 0.18 -8.93
C SER A 47 1.37 1.05 -9.18
N TYR A 48 2.57 0.54 -8.87
CA TYR A 48 3.84 1.24 -9.07
C TYR A 48 4.57 0.88 -10.37
N LEU A 49 4.00 0.02 -11.23
CA LEU A 49 4.58 -0.25 -12.56
C LEU A 49 4.40 0.97 -13.47
N THR A 50 5.51 1.61 -13.83
CA THR A 50 5.53 2.82 -14.68
C THR A 50 5.64 2.47 -16.17
N GLN A 51 6.27 1.34 -16.51
CA GLN A 51 6.35 0.80 -17.87
C GLN A 51 5.95 -0.68 -17.89
N ASN A 52 5.34 -1.17 -18.98
CA ASN A 52 4.85 -2.56 -19.13
C ASN A 52 3.84 -3.04 -18.06
N ARG A 53 2.70 -2.34 -17.96
CA ARG A 53 1.59 -2.69 -17.05
C ARG A 53 0.87 -4.02 -17.33
N THR A 54 1.28 -4.75 -18.37
CA THR A 54 0.56 -5.94 -18.83
C THR A 54 0.99 -7.24 -18.14
N LYS A 55 2.15 -7.30 -17.48
CA LYS A 55 2.59 -8.45 -16.68
C LYS A 55 3.31 -8.02 -15.41
N GLY A 56 2.53 -7.76 -14.36
CA GLY A 56 3.06 -7.68 -13.00
C GLY A 56 3.19 -9.05 -12.34
N PRO A 57 3.75 -9.13 -11.11
CA PRO A 57 3.79 -10.37 -10.34
C PRO A 57 2.38 -10.90 -10.05
N GLU A 58 2.26 -12.23 -10.02
CA GLU A 58 1.01 -12.91 -9.64
C GLU A 58 0.77 -12.82 -8.14
N ASP A 59 -0.50 -12.75 -7.72
CA ASP A 59 -0.90 -12.59 -6.31
C ASP A 59 -0.39 -13.75 -5.44
N ALA A 60 -0.36 -14.97 -6.01
CA ALA A 60 0.16 -16.17 -5.37
C ALA A 60 1.60 -16.04 -4.83
N THR A 61 2.39 -15.12 -5.38
CA THR A 61 3.77 -14.86 -4.93
C THR A 61 3.82 -14.46 -3.45
N TRP A 62 2.78 -13.82 -2.91
CA TRP A 62 2.73 -13.37 -1.52
C TRP A 62 2.23 -14.42 -0.53
N LYS A 63 1.90 -15.64 -0.98
CA LYS A 63 1.33 -16.69 -0.13
C LYS A 63 2.14 -16.91 1.16
N ALA A 64 3.47 -17.08 1.05
CA ALA A 64 4.33 -17.31 2.20
C ALA A 64 4.35 -16.13 3.19
N ALA A 65 4.29 -14.89 2.70
CA ALA A 65 4.19 -13.72 3.55
C ALA A 65 2.83 -13.66 4.28
N CYS A 66 1.75 -13.98 3.57
CA CYS A 66 0.41 -14.01 4.13
C CYS A 66 0.19 -15.16 5.13
N GLU A 67 0.83 -16.31 4.93
CA GLU A 67 0.85 -17.41 5.90
C GLU A 67 1.53 -17.00 7.21
N LYS A 68 2.66 -16.27 7.13
CA LYS A 68 3.32 -15.68 8.31
C LYS A 68 2.42 -14.66 9.02
N GLU A 69 1.67 -13.85 8.27
CA GLU A 69 0.76 -12.87 8.86
C GLU A 69 -0.38 -13.57 9.61
N GLN A 70 -0.91 -14.64 9.02
CA GLN A 70 -1.96 -15.46 9.62
C GLN A 70 -1.47 -16.21 10.88
N SER A 71 -0.22 -16.66 10.91
CA SER A 71 0.38 -17.27 12.10
C SER A 71 0.73 -16.27 13.21
N GLY A 72 0.52 -14.97 12.98
CA GLY A 72 0.75 -13.90 13.94
C GLY A 72 2.13 -13.24 13.85
N ASP A 73 3.01 -13.70 12.96
CA ASP A 73 4.32 -13.08 12.68
C ASP A 73 4.16 -11.92 11.70
N LYS A 74 3.58 -10.82 12.18
CA LYS A 74 3.27 -9.64 11.34
C LYS A 74 4.50 -8.93 10.82
N GLU A 75 5.58 -8.91 11.61
CA GLU A 75 6.82 -8.26 11.22
C GLU A 75 7.54 -9.08 10.14
N GLY A 76 7.69 -10.39 10.37
CA GLY A 76 8.28 -11.29 9.38
C GLY A 76 7.46 -11.35 8.10
N ALA A 77 6.13 -11.37 8.20
CA ALA A 77 5.22 -11.27 7.05
C ALA A 77 5.44 -10.00 6.23
N ARG A 78 5.52 -8.84 6.90
CA ARG A 78 5.71 -7.55 6.23
C ARG A 78 7.07 -7.49 5.55
N ILE A 79 8.14 -7.91 6.22
CA ILE A 79 9.51 -7.94 5.63
C ILE A 79 9.53 -8.84 4.40
N GLU A 80 8.92 -10.03 4.48
CA GLU A 80 8.82 -10.97 3.37
C GLU A 80 8.05 -10.35 2.19
N ALA A 81 6.87 -9.77 2.45
CA ALA A 81 6.03 -9.20 1.41
C ALA A 81 6.68 -8.01 0.69
N ILE A 82 7.37 -7.14 1.44
CA ILE A 82 8.13 -6.02 0.87
C ILE A 82 9.29 -6.54 0.03
N SER A 83 10.01 -7.56 0.51
CA SER A 83 11.14 -8.15 -0.22
C SER A 83 10.69 -8.73 -1.55
N ILE A 84 9.61 -9.52 -1.55
CA ILE A 84 8.97 -10.04 -2.75
C ILE A 84 8.58 -8.92 -3.73
N GLY A 85 7.93 -7.87 -3.22
CA GLY A 85 7.52 -6.72 -4.03
C GLY A 85 8.69 -5.96 -4.64
N ALA A 86 9.76 -5.76 -3.87
CA ALA A 86 10.98 -5.11 -4.33
C ALA A 86 11.69 -5.95 -5.40
N GLU A 87 11.83 -7.26 -5.20
CA GLU A 87 12.41 -8.18 -6.18
C GLU A 87 11.62 -8.24 -7.48
N ALA A 88 10.29 -8.28 -7.39
CA ALA A 88 9.42 -8.27 -8.56
C ALA A 88 9.55 -6.96 -9.35
N LEU A 89 9.50 -5.81 -8.66
CA LEU A 89 9.60 -4.51 -9.31
C LEU A 89 11.01 -4.22 -9.82
N ALA A 90 12.06 -4.52 -9.06
CA ALA A 90 13.44 -4.19 -9.47
C ALA A 90 13.83 -4.83 -10.81
N LYS A 91 13.29 -6.02 -11.11
CA LYS A 91 13.51 -6.74 -12.38
C LYS A 91 12.71 -6.16 -13.55
N LEU A 92 11.52 -5.63 -13.29
CA LEU A 92 10.59 -5.14 -14.31
C LEU A 92 10.74 -3.65 -14.57
N ASP A 93 10.85 -2.88 -13.49
CA ASP A 93 10.86 -1.43 -13.46
C ASP A 93 11.52 -0.94 -12.15
N ASN A 94 12.83 -0.67 -12.21
CA ASN A 94 13.59 -0.17 -11.07
C ASN A 94 13.02 1.15 -10.53
N ARG A 95 12.50 2.03 -11.39
CA ARG A 95 11.87 3.29 -10.97
C ARG A 95 10.57 3.02 -10.21
N GLY A 96 9.78 2.07 -10.66
CA GLY A 96 8.60 1.56 -9.96
C GLY A 96 8.95 0.97 -8.59
N CYS A 97 10.03 0.19 -8.51
CA CYS A 97 10.56 -0.35 -7.24
C CYS A 97 10.84 0.76 -6.22
N GLN A 98 11.59 1.80 -6.64
CA GLN A 98 11.91 2.91 -5.75
C GLN A 98 10.65 3.68 -5.32
N GLY A 99 9.71 3.89 -6.24
CA GLY A 99 8.42 4.53 -5.95
C GLY A 99 7.60 3.75 -4.92
N PHE A 100 7.49 2.43 -5.10
CA PHE A 100 6.82 1.54 -4.15
C PHE A 100 7.46 1.61 -2.76
N LEU A 101 8.79 1.44 -2.68
CA LEU A 101 9.48 1.45 -1.41
C LEU A 101 9.40 2.81 -0.71
N LYS A 102 9.45 3.91 -1.46
CA LYS A 102 9.39 5.26 -0.90
C LYS A 102 7.99 5.67 -0.48
N ALA A 103 6.97 5.41 -1.31
CA ALA A 103 5.63 5.96 -1.11
C ALA A 103 4.66 4.99 -0.41
N TYR A 104 4.82 3.68 -0.63
CA TYR A 104 3.96 2.67 0.01
C TYR A 104 4.58 2.11 1.29
N VAL A 105 5.88 1.81 1.25
CA VAL A 105 6.58 1.19 2.39
C VAL A 105 7.19 2.23 3.33
N GLU A 106 7.47 3.44 2.83
CA GLU A 106 8.19 4.51 3.53
C GLU A 106 9.61 4.11 3.95
N ALA A 107 10.29 3.30 3.14
CA ALA A 107 11.66 2.88 3.37
C ALA A 107 12.63 4.08 3.28
N SER A 108 13.59 4.13 4.19
CA SER A 108 14.60 5.20 4.25
C SER A 108 15.71 5.09 3.20
N SER A 109 15.95 3.90 2.64
CA SER A 109 16.93 3.68 1.56
C SER A 109 16.35 2.80 0.43
N PRO A 110 15.36 3.31 -0.31
CA PRO A 110 14.69 2.54 -1.37
C PRO A 110 15.65 2.15 -2.50
N GLU A 111 16.65 2.99 -2.83
CA GLU A 111 17.60 2.73 -3.91
C GLU A 111 18.45 1.48 -3.62
N ARG A 112 19.00 1.37 -2.41
CA ARG A 112 19.86 0.24 -2.02
C ARG A 112 19.10 -1.09 -2.02
N ILE A 113 17.84 -1.07 -1.58
CA ILE A 113 16.98 -2.25 -1.59
C ILE A 113 16.72 -2.68 -3.04
N CYS A 114 16.37 -1.75 -3.93
CA CYS A 114 16.12 -2.06 -5.35
C CYS A 114 17.38 -2.52 -6.09
N GLU A 115 18.56 -1.99 -5.77
CA GLU A 115 19.85 -2.47 -6.31
C GLU A 115 20.14 -3.91 -5.88
N ALA A 116 20.02 -4.23 -4.59
CA ALA A 116 20.19 -5.58 -4.07
C ALA A 116 19.17 -6.56 -4.69
N ALA A 117 17.92 -6.11 -4.87
CA ALA A 117 16.84 -6.86 -5.47
C ALA A 117 17.09 -7.16 -6.96
N ALA A 118 17.57 -6.17 -7.74
CA ALA A 118 17.97 -6.36 -9.12
C ALA A 118 19.16 -7.33 -9.26
N ALA A 119 20.05 -7.36 -8.26
CA ALA A 119 21.19 -8.27 -8.19
C ALA A 119 20.83 -9.69 -7.69
N ASN A 120 19.55 -10.01 -7.46
CA ASN A 120 19.07 -11.30 -6.93
C ASN A 120 19.68 -11.69 -5.58
N LYS A 121 19.92 -10.71 -4.71
CA LYS A 121 20.49 -10.93 -3.38
C LYS A 121 19.40 -10.96 -2.30
N GLY A 122 18.51 -11.95 -2.33
CA GLY A 122 17.32 -12.01 -1.47
C GLY A 122 17.58 -11.84 0.04
N ASP A 123 18.67 -12.42 0.57
CA ASP A 123 19.06 -12.22 1.98
C ASP A 123 19.50 -10.78 2.29
N GLU A 124 20.21 -10.14 1.37
CA GLU A 124 20.60 -8.73 1.48
C GLU A 124 19.37 -7.83 1.41
N VAL A 125 18.41 -8.13 0.52
CA VAL A 125 17.13 -7.42 0.42
C VAL A 125 16.37 -7.49 1.74
N ARG A 126 16.18 -8.69 2.31
CA ARG A 126 15.48 -8.87 3.59
C ARG A 126 16.14 -8.07 4.72
N LYS A 127 17.47 -8.09 4.78
CA LYS A 127 18.23 -7.32 5.78
C LYS A 127 18.03 -5.82 5.59
N LEU A 128 18.18 -5.31 4.38
CA LEU A 128 17.98 -3.90 4.08
C LEU A 128 16.55 -3.44 4.35
N VAL A 129 15.55 -4.25 4.01
CA VAL A 129 14.14 -3.96 4.33
C VAL A 129 13.95 -3.89 5.84
N LYS A 130 14.49 -4.84 6.60
CA LYS A 130 14.42 -4.83 8.06
C LYS A 130 15.06 -3.58 8.67
N ASP A 131 16.21 -3.16 8.14
CA ASP A 131 16.95 -2.02 8.66
C ASP A 131 16.33 -0.66 8.24
N SER A 132 15.58 -0.63 7.14
CA SER A 132 15.20 0.62 6.47
C SER A 132 13.70 0.90 6.44
N ALA A 133 12.84 -0.13 6.56
CA ALA A 133 11.39 0.03 6.59
C ALA A 133 10.92 0.35 8.02
N PRO A 134 9.95 1.24 8.21
CA PRO A 134 9.38 1.50 9.53
C PRO A 134 8.75 0.22 10.10
N PRO A 135 8.61 0.08 11.42
CA PRO A 135 7.94 -1.06 12.01
C PRO A 135 6.51 -1.19 11.48
N ALA A 136 5.98 -2.41 11.45
CA ALA A 136 4.59 -2.63 11.07
C ALA A 136 3.68 -1.71 11.94
N PRO A 137 2.65 -1.09 11.35
CA PRO A 137 1.75 -0.22 12.10
C PRO A 137 1.06 -1.03 13.21
N THR A 138 1.58 -0.92 14.43
CA THR A 138 0.93 -1.45 15.61
C THR A 138 -0.32 -0.62 15.80
N LYS A 139 -1.51 -1.25 15.77
CA LYS A 139 -2.78 -0.55 15.99
C LYS A 139 -2.62 0.51 17.07
N ARG A 140 -2.82 1.78 16.72
CA ARG A 140 -2.94 2.84 17.72
C ARG A 140 -4.04 2.40 18.67
N LYS A 141 -3.70 2.15 19.95
CA LYS A 141 -4.70 2.04 21.01
C LYS A 141 -5.49 3.35 20.96
N LYS A 142 -6.77 3.25 20.62
CA LYS A 142 -7.72 4.36 20.76
C LYS A 142 -8.16 4.40 22.22
#